data_AF-A0A6A8MXF1-F1
#
_entry.id   AF-A0A6A8MXF1-F1
#
_cell.length_a   1.000
_cell.length_b   1.000
_cell.length_c   1.000
_cell.angle_alpha   90.00
_cell.angle_beta   90.00
_cell.angle_gamma   90.00
#
_symmetry.space_group_name_H-M   'P 1'
#
loop_
_entity.id
_entity.type
_entity.pdbx_description
1 polymer ?
#
loop_
_entity_poly.entity_id
_entity_poly.type
_entity_poly.pdbx_seq_one_letter_code
_entity_poly.pdbx_strand_id
1 'polypeptide(L)'
;MDGFLLVDKAGDMTSHDVVAIARKNLNTKKVGHAGTLDPMATGVLVLGVGIATRLLPYITDGKKAYEATISLGSSTHTDDKEG
;
A
#
# COMPACT_ATOMS: atom_id res chain seq x y z
N MET A 1 18.61 6.48 6.88
CA MET A 1 18.36 5.05 6.60
C MET A 1 17.81 4.95 5.20
N ASP A 2 18.34 4.04 4.39
CA ASP A 2 17.90 3.77 3.03
C ASP A 2 17.53 2.28 2.94
N GLY A 3 16.39 1.97 2.34
CA GLY A 3 15.95 0.56 2.25
C GLY A 3 14.46 0.42 1.99
N PHE A 4 13.97 -0.81 2.14
CA PHE A 4 12.57 -1.15 2.00
C PHE A 4 11.95 -1.55 3.33
N LEU A 5 10.69 -1.19 3.53
CA LEU A 5 9.86 -1.68 4.63
C LEU A 5 8.67 -2.42 4.03
N LEU A 6 8.46 -3.65 4.46
CA LEU A 6 7.24 -4.40 4.15
C LEU A 6 6.27 -4.15 5.30
N VAL A 7 5.21 -3.39 5.01
CA VAL A 7 4.18 -3.07 6.00
C VAL A 7 2.96 -3.93 5.75
N ASP A 8 2.46 -4.60 6.78
CA ASP A 8 1.12 -5.15 6.76
C ASP A 8 0.13 -3.99 6.99
N LYS A 9 -0.46 -3.50 5.90
CA LYS A 9 -1.39 -2.37 5.94
C LYS A 9 -2.69 -2.82 6.61
N ALA A 10 -3.11 -2.11 7.65
CA ALA A 10 -4.42 -2.30 8.25
C ALA A 10 -5.55 -1.82 7.31
N GLY A 11 -6.76 -2.33 7.55
CA GLY A 11 -7.97 -1.81 6.92
C GLY A 11 -8.22 -0.36 7.32
N ASP A 12 -9.07 0.32 6.55
CA ASP A 12 -9.52 1.70 6.80
C ASP A 12 -8.39 2.75 6.76
N MET A 13 -7.26 2.40 6.16
CA MET A 13 -6.13 3.30 5.94
C MET A 13 -5.80 3.39 4.47
N THR A 14 -5.60 4.60 3.94
CA THR A 14 -5.05 4.73 2.59
C THR A 14 -3.58 4.31 2.57
N SER A 15 -3.09 3.90 1.41
CA SER A 15 -1.63 3.67 1.24
C SER A 15 -0.80 4.94 1.54
N HIS A 16 -1.39 6.12 1.36
CA HIS A 16 -0.73 7.39 1.66
C HIS A 16 -0.60 7.65 3.17
N ASP A 17 -1.60 7.24 3.97
CA ASP A 17 -1.54 7.36 5.43
C ASP A 17 -0.38 6.55 6.00
N VAL A 18 -0.15 5.34 5.46
CA VAL A 18 1.00 4.51 5.83
C VAL A 18 2.33 5.20 5.49
N VAL A 19 2.43 5.83 4.32
CA VAL A 19 3.61 6.65 3.96
C VAL A 19 3.79 7.80 4.94
N ALA A 20 2.73 8.50 5.32
CA ALA A 20 2.79 9.61 6.26
C ALA A 20 3.28 9.16 7.65
N ILE A 21 2.80 8.02 8.15
CA ILE A 21 3.24 7.41 9.40
C ILE A 21 4.73 7.02 9.32
N ALA A 22 5.15 6.39 8.22
CA ALA A 22 6.55 6.02 8.02
C ALA A 22 7.47 7.25 7.96
N ARG A 23 7.06 8.33 7.29
CA ARG A 23 7.82 9.60 7.27
C ARG A 23 8.04 10.16 8.66
N LYS A 24 6.98 10.14 9.48
CA LYS A 24 7.03 10.62 10.88
C LYS A 24 7.97 9.76 11.73
N ASN A 25 7.82 8.44 11.68
CA ASN A 25 8.60 7.51 12.52
C ASN A 25 10.07 7.41 12.10
N LEU A 26 10.37 7.55 10.81
CA LEU A 26 11.74 7.47 10.27
C LEU A 26 12.43 8.83 10.16
N ASN A 27 11.75 9.92 10.55
CA ASN A 27 12.23 11.30 10.48
C ASN A 27 12.80 11.67 9.09
N THR A 28 12.09 11.29 8.02
CA THR A 28 12.51 11.57 6.65
C THR A 28 11.31 11.81 5.75
N LYS A 29 11.44 12.77 4.82
CA LYS A 29 10.39 13.06 3.83
C LYS A 29 10.44 12.11 2.63
N LYS A 30 11.58 11.47 2.39
CA LYS A 30 11.82 10.66 1.19
C LYS A 30 11.30 9.23 1.40
N VAL A 31 9.98 9.09 1.33
CA VAL A 31 9.26 7.81 1.44
C VAL A 31 8.16 7.76 0.38
N GLY A 32 8.00 6.60 -0.25
CA GLY A 32 6.92 6.27 -1.20
C GLY A 32 6.60 4.77 -1.15
N HIS A 33 5.55 4.33 -1.86
CA HIS A 33 5.12 2.93 -1.91
C HIS A 33 5.19 2.34 -3.33
N ALA A 34 5.28 1.02 -3.46
CA ALA A 34 5.43 0.29 -4.74
C ALA A 34 4.11 -0.23 -5.32
N GLY A 35 3.02 0.53 -5.17
CA GLY A 35 1.68 0.08 -5.55
C GLY A 35 0.65 0.45 -4.48
N THR A 36 -0.52 0.89 -4.91
CA THR A 36 -1.61 1.27 -4.01
C THR A 36 -2.41 0.03 -3.61
N LEU A 37 -2.70 -0.07 -2.31
CA LEU A 37 -3.78 -0.90 -1.79
C LEU A 37 -4.97 0.00 -1.45
N ASP A 38 -6.18 -0.46 -1.79
CA ASP A 38 -7.42 0.23 -1.44
C ASP A 38 -7.57 0.37 0.08
N PRO A 39 -8.29 1.41 0.55
CA PRO A 39 -8.47 1.64 1.99
C PRO A 39 -8.98 0.41 2.73
N MET A 40 -9.99 -0.28 2.20
CA MET A 40 -10.58 -1.47 2.81
C MET A 40 -9.67 -2.72 2.79
N ALA A 41 -8.66 -2.76 1.91
CA ALA A 41 -7.80 -3.92 1.75
C ALA A 41 -6.73 -3.96 2.85
N THR A 42 -6.31 -5.17 3.24
CA THR A 42 -5.17 -5.38 4.14
C THR A 42 -4.00 -6.05 3.42
N GLY A 43 -2.86 -6.18 4.09
CA GLY A 43 -1.73 -6.96 3.58
C GLY A 43 -0.55 -6.12 3.12
N VAL A 44 0.29 -6.72 2.28
CA VAL A 44 1.65 -6.21 2.03
C VAL A 44 1.66 -4.92 1.22
N LEU A 45 2.07 -3.82 1.86
CA LEU A 45 2.43 -2.55 1.23
C LEU A 45 3.94 -2.33 1.34
N VAL A 46 4.63 -2.38 0.20
CA VAL A 46 6.09 -2.14 0.16
C VAL A 46 6.38 -0.65 0.13
N LEU A 47 7.11 -0.16 1.13
CA LEU A 47 7.61 1.20 1.19
C LEU A 47 9.09 1.25 0.81
N GLY A 48 9.48 2.27 0.05
CA GLY A 48 10.87 2.63 -0.19
C GLY A 48 11.23 3.85 0.63
N VAL A 49 12.40 3.84 1.26
CA VAL A 49 12.91 4.93 2.10
C VAL A 49 14.24 5.42 1.55
N GLY A 50 14.38 6.74 1.47
CA GLY A 50 15.61 7.37 1.04
C GLY A 50 15.93 7.04 -0.41
N ILE A 51 17.15 6.60 -0.71
CA ILE A 51 17.59 6.26 -2.07
C ILE A 51 16.78 5.09 -2.66
N ALA A 52 16.26 4.18 -1.82
CA ALA A 52 15.48 3.03 -2.28
C ALA A 52 14.17 3.41 -2.98
N THR A 53 13.65 4.64 -2.80
CA THR A 53 12.46 5.10 -3.54
C THR A 53 12.67 5.04 -5.07
N ARG A 54 13.92 5.15 -5.53
CA ARG A 54 14.27 5.06 -6.97
C ARG A 54 14.06 3.66 -7.55
N LEU A 55 13.97 2.65 -6.70
CA LEU A 55 13.84 1.25 -7.10
C LEU A 55 12.38 0.76 -7.03
N LEU A 56 11.45 1.57 -6.51
CA LEU A 56 10.03 1.23 -6.42
C LEU A 56 9.38 0.82 -7.75
N PRO A 57 9.69 1.44 -8.91
CA PRO A 57 9.12 1.02 -10.19
C PRO A 57 9.33 -0.46 -10.52
N TYR A 58 10.50 -1.02 -10.17
CA TYR A 58 10.80 -2.43 -10.40
C TYR A 58 9.99 -3.38 -9.52
N ILE A 59 9.48 -2.89 -8.38
CA ILE A 59 8.61 -3.67 -7.48
C ILE A 59 7.15 -3.53 -7.91
N THR A 60 6.75 -2.33 -8.37
CA THR A 60 5.41 -2.07 -8.88
C THR A 60 5.04 -3.04 -10.01
N ASP A 61 5.97 -3.35 -10.90
CA ASP A 61 5.74 -4.28 -12.03
C ASP A 61 5.84 -5.77 -11.62
N GLY A 62 6.15 -6.05 -10.35
CA GLY A 62 6.21 -7.39 -9.80
C GLY A 62 4.85 -8.09 -9.73
N LYS A 63 4.89 -9.43 -9.75
CA LYS A 63 3.70 -10.28 -9.54
C LYS A 63 3.13 -10.06 -8.14
N LYS A 64 1.80 -10.04 -8.06
CA LYS A 64 1.03 -9.90 -6.81
C LYS A 64 0.01 -11.02 -6.73
N ALA A 65 -0.30 -11.42 -5.51
CA ALA A 65 -1.35 -12.38 -5.21
C ALA A 65 -2.30 -11.75 -4.20
N TYR A 66 -3.59 -12.05 -4.34
CA TYR A 66 -4.64 -11.51 -3.51
C TYR A 66 -5.54 -12.65 -3.06
N GLU A 67 -6.02 -12.55 -1.83
CA GLU A 67 -7.16 -13.31 -1.33
C GLU A 67 -8.32 -12.34 -1.21
N ALA A 68 -9.45 -12.67 -1.82
CA ALA A 68 -10.62 -11.80 -1.88
C ALA A 68 -11.90 -12.62 -1.76
N THR A 69 -12.94 -12.00 -1.20
CA THR A 69 -14.30 -12.53 -1.17
C THR A 69 -15.18 -11.66 -2.06
N ILE A 70 -15.95 -12.28 -2.94
CA ILE A 70 -16.84 -11.59 -3.89
C ILE A 70 -18.30 -11.91 -3.53
N SER A 71 -19.14 -10.88 -3.46
CA SER A 71 -20.60 -11.02 -3.36
C SER A 71 -21.22 -11.03 -4.76
N LEU A 72 -21.84 -12.14 -5.16
CA LEU A 72 -22.48 -12.28 -6.46
C LEU A 72 -23.96 -11.86 -6.41
N GLY A 73 -24.41 -11.12 -7.42
CA GLY A 73 -25.81 -10.65 -7.53
C GLY A 73 -26.06 -9.26 -6.94
N SER A 74 -25.01 -8.57 -6.49
CA SER A 74 -25.03 -7.19 -5.99
C SER A 74 -24.01 -6.32 -6.74
N SER A 75 -24.26 -5.02 -6.84
CA SER A 75 -23.31 -4.03 -7.38
C SER A 75 -23.31 -2.79 -6.49
N THR A 76 -22.14 -2.19 -6.30
CA THR A 76 -21.92 -0.99 -5.50
C THR A 76 -21.26 0.10 -6.37
N HIS A 77 -21.25 1.36 -5.93
CA HIS A 77 -20.66 2.44 -6.72
C HIS A 77 -19.13 2.43 -6.75
N THR A 78 -18.50 1.70 -5.83
CA THR A 78 -17.05 1.58 -5.65
C THR A 78 -16.51 0.21 -6.05
N ASP A 79 -17.38 -0.69 -6.54
CA ASP A 79 -17.08 -2.09 -6.86
C ASP A 79 -16.53 -2.90 -5.66
N ASP A 80 -16.72 -2.40 -4.44
CA ASP A 80 -16.34 -3.03 -3.19
C ASP A 80 -17.44 -2.91 -2.11
N LYS A 81 -17.13 -3.33 -0.88
CA LYS A 81 -18.10 -3.36 0.23
C LYS A 81 -18.41 -1.98 0.85
N GLU A 82 -17.71 -0.92 0.47
CA GLU A 82 -17.84 0.41 1.09
C GLU A 82 -18.89 1.31 0.41
N GLY A 83 -19.40 0.92 -0.77
CA GLY A 83 -20.32 1.73 -1.57
C GLY A 83 -21.65 1.09 -1.94
#